data_AF-A0A2R7JA71-F1
#
_entry.id   AF-A0A2R7JA71-F1
#
_cell.length_a   1.000
_cell.length_b   1.000
_cell.length_c   1.000
_cell.angle_alpha   90.00
_cell.angle_beta   90.00
_cell.angle_gamma   90.00
#
_symmetry.space_group_name_H-M   'P 1'
#
loop_
_entity.id
_entity.type
_entity.pdbx_description
1 polymer ?
#
loop_
_entity_poly.entity_id
_entity_poly.type
_entity_poly.pdbx_seq_one_letter_code
_entity_poly.pdbx_strand_id
1 'polypeptide(L)'
;MTAPRHRGWLALIGLLLILGGAACAKLIRTAPDASGSPVHVSDIRFVGTGGTVMSGLLYTPASATPTHRAPGILAVHGYINSRETQDGFSIEFARRGYVVLALDQTGHGYSGGKAFSNGFGGPDGLKYLRSLPMVDPDQIGLEGHSMGGWTVLAAAAAMPDAYRAIVLEGSSTGAPYAKEGSPIWPRNLALVFSHYDEFAKIMWGVDRAADLTTDSTKLKSVFGTKGTIMPCKLYGSISAGTARVLYQPTTTHPGDHISTVAIGHATDWFARTLKGGTSRPASDQIWYWKEIATGISLIGLVLLVLGSFDLLVRSAPFAGLRGSAVAASATRDRRWRRGFWLTLLVPTL
;
A
#
# COMPACT_ATOMS: atom_id res chain seq x y z
N MET A 1 5.24 34.48 -36.40
CA MET A 1 6.24 34.78 -35.35
C MET A 1 5.57 34.55 -34.00
N THR A 2 5.94 33.51 -33.27
CA THR A 2 5.42 33.26 -31.91
C THR A 2 6.11 34.21 -30.94
N ALA A 3 5.34 34.88 -30.07
CA ALA A 3 5.87 35.77 -29.04
C ALA A 3 7.01 35.07 -28.25
N PRO A 4 8.09 35.79 -27.89
CA PRO A 4 9.19 35.19 -27.15
C PRO A 4 8.65 34.66 -25.81
N ARG A 5 8.64 33.34 -25.64
CA ARG A 5 8.22 32.71 -24.38
C ARG A 5 9.08 33.29 -23.25
N HIS A 6 8.43 33.80 -22.20
CA HIS A 6 9.10 34.40 -21.04
C HIS A 6 10.16 33.46 -20.46
N ARG A 7 11.31 34.01 -20.04
CA ARG A 7 12.42 33.22 -19.46
C ARG A 7 11.92 32.38 -18.27
N GLY A 8 12.36 31.14 -18.16
CA GLY A 8 12.05 30.27 -17.02
C GLY A 8 10.61 29.75 -16.93
N TRP A 9 9.77 29.95 -17.95
CA TRP A 9 8.37 29.51 -17.93
C TRP A 9 8.20 27.99 -17.65
N LEU A 10 9.10 27.15 -18.15
CA LEU A 10 9.11 25.71 -17.86
C LEU A 10 9.36 25.42 -16.38
N ALA A 11 10.31 26.14 -15.78
CA ALA A 11 10.63 25.98 -14.37
C ALA A 11 9.45 26.40 -13.49
N LEU A 12 8.79 27.51 -13.86
CA LEU A 12 7.60 27.99 -13.17
C LEU A 12 6.44 26.98 -13.26
N ILE A 13 6.13 26.47 -14.45
CA ILE A 13 5.08 25.45 -14.62
C ILE A 13 5.45 24.18 -13.82
N GLY A 14 6.71 23.74 -13.91
CA GLY A 14 7.18 22.59 -13.14
C GLY A 14 6.95 22.77 -11.64
N LEU A 15 7.33 23.93 -11.10
CA LEU A 15 7.11 24.27 -9.69
C LEU A 15 5.62 24.30 -9.33
N LEU A 16 4.76 24.90 -10.16
CA LEU A 16 3.31 24.95 -9.92
C LEU A 16 2.70 23.54 -9.91
N LEU A 17 3.12 22.65 -10.81
CA LEU A 17 2.65 21.26 -10.84
C LEU A 17 3.11 20.47 -9.61
N ILE A 18 4.38 20.64 -9.18
CA ILE A 18 4.90 20.02 -7.96
C ILE A 18 4.09 20.47 -6.74
N LEU A 19 3.93 21.79 -6.57
CA LEU A 19 3.25 22.33 -5.40
C LEU A 19 1.75 22.00 -5.41
N GLY A 20 1.09 22.12 -6.56
CA GLY A 20 -0.33 21.78 -6.72
C GLY A 20 -0.60 20.29 -6.52
N GLY A 21 0.23 19.42 -7.10
CA GLY A 21 0.15 17.99 -6.93
C GLY A 21 0.42 17.57 -5.48
N ALA A 22 1.47 18.11 -4.83
CA ALA A 22 1.76 17.84 -3.43
C ALA A 22 0.63 18.32 -2.50
N ALA A 23 0.05 19.49 -2.75
CA ALA A 23 -1.10 19.99 -1.99
C ALA A 23 -2.32 19.07 -2.14
N CYS A 24 -2.65 18.65 -3.36
CA CYS A 24 -3.75 17.71 -3.61
C CYS A 24 -3.49 16.34 -2.94
N ALA A 25 -2.29 15.78 -3.08
CA ALA A 25 -1.90 14.53 -2.44
C ALA A 25 -2.04 14.62 -0.91
N LYS A 26 -1.62 15.73 -0.30
CA LYS A 26 -1.80 15.99 1.14
C LYS A 26 -3.28 16.00 1.51
N LEU A 27 -4.13 16.72 0.78
CA LEU A 27 -5.56 16.82 1.06
C LEU A 27 -6.26 15.46 1.03
N ILE A 28 -5.91 14.61 0.06
CA ILE A 28 -6.45 13.25 -0.04
C ILE A 28 -5.95 12.39 1.12
N ARG A 29 -4.66 12.47 1.45
CA ARG A 29 -4.03 11.68 2.51
C ARG A 29 -4.56 12.02 3.90
N THR A 30 -4.95 13.27 4.14
CA THR A 30 -5.54 13.75 5.39
C THR A 30 -7.06 13.94 5.30
N ALA A 31 -7.70 13.31 4.30
CA ALA A 31 -9.13 13.48 4.09
C ALA A 31 -9.93 13.04 5.33
N PRO A 32 -11.04 13.72 5.66
CA PRO A 32 -11.81 13.37 6.84
C PRO A 32 -12.35 11.94 6.82
N ASP A 33 -12.53 11.40 8.02
CA ASP A 33 -13.32 10.19 8.21
C ASP A 33 -14.82 10.45 7.95
N ALA A 34 -15.65 9.40 7.99
CA ALA A 34 -17.10 9.56 7.77
C ALA A 34 -17.82 10.40 8.85
N SER A 35 -17.18 10.72 9.97
CA SER A 35 -17.73 11.67 10.96
C SER A 35 -17.41 13.12 10.60
N GLY A 36 -16.61 13.37 9.57
CA GLY A 36 -16.09 14.68 9.21
C GLY A 36 -14.83 15.07 9.99
N SER A 37 -14.27 14.17 10.80
CA SER A 37 -13.06 14.42 11.57
C SER A 37 -11.83 14.30 10.68
N PRO A 38 -10.91 15.28 10.65
CA PRO A 38 -9.70 15.18 9.84
C PRO A 38 -8.82 14.01 10.30
N VAL A 39 -8.07 13.43 9.36
CA VAL A 39 -7.06 12.41 9.68
C VAL A 39 -5.70 13.08 9.80
N HIS A 40 -5.05 12.90 10.95
CA HIS A 40 -3.67 13.30 11.17
C HIS A 40 -2.72 12.17 10.76
N VAL A 41 -1.70 12.51 9.97
CA VAL A 41 -0.67 11.55 9.58
C VAL A 41 0.67 12.01 10.12
N SER A 42 1.29 11.17 10.94
CA SER A 42 2.56 11.47 11.59
C SER A 42 3.62 10.45 11.19
N ASP A 43 4.84 10.92 10.96
CA ASP A 43 6.01 10.06 10.86
C ASP A 43 6.51 9.75 12.28
N ILE A 44 6.54 8.47 12.66
CA ILE A 44 6.84 8.04 14.03
C ILE A 44 8.05 7.12 14.09
N ARG A 45 8.76 7.17 15.21
CA ARG A 45 9.81 6.22 15.57
C ARG A 45 9.52 5.63 16.95
N PHE A 46 9.74 4.34 17.12
CA PHE A 46 9.57 3.67 18.40
C PHE A 46 10.62 2.58 18.59
N VAL A 47 10.95 2.28 19.86
CA VAL A 47 11.94 1.25 20.18
C VAL A 47 11.25 -0.11 20.22
N GLY A 48 11.66 -0.99 19.31
CA GLY A 48 11.27 -2.39 19.25
C GLY A 48 12.23 -3.31 20.00
N THR A 49 12.17 -4.58 19.65
CA THR A 49 12.95 -5.64 20.29
C THR A 49 14.46 -5.43 20.09
N GLY A 50 15.23 -5.68 21.15
CA GLY A 50 16.69 -5.54 21.13
C GLY A 50 17.20 -4.10 20.93
N GLY A 51 16.37 -3.09 21.20
CA GLY A 51 16.73 -1.69 20.98
C GLY A 51 16.62 -1.23 19.52
N THR A 52 16.08 -2.08 18.63
CA THR A 52 15.89 -1.74 17.22
C THR A 52 14.91 -0.59 17.09
N VAL A 53 15.32 0.52 16.47
CA VAL A 53 14.41 1.63 16.18
C VAL A 53 13.54 1.27 14.98
N MET A 54 12.24 1.16 15.21
CA MET A 54 11.22 0.90 14.20
C MET A 54 10.61 2.22 13.72
N SER A 55 10.14 2.22 12.48
CA SER A 55 9.60 3.38 11.78
C SER A 55 8.22 3.08 11.19
N GLY A 56 7.33 4.06 11.17
CA GLY A 56 6.02 3.92 10.56
C GLY A 56 5.34 5.25 10.30
N LEU A 57 4.27 5.21 9.49
CA LEU A 57 3.32 6.29 9.38
C LEU A 57 2.10 5.95 10.22
N LEU A 58 1.75 6.85 11.13
CA LEU A 58 0.58 6.70 11.99
C LEU A 58 -0.54 7.62 11.49
N TYR A 59 -1.62 7.01 11.00
CA TYR A 59 -2.85 7.67 10.59
C TYR A 59 -3.83 7.64 11.76
N THR A 60 -4.21 8.81 12.28
CA THR A 60 -5.09 8.94 13.44
C THR A 60 -6.26 9.86 13.08
N PRO A 61 -7.49 9.34 12.98
CA PRO A 61 -8.68 10.17 12.93
C PRO A 61 -8.74 11.08 14.16
N ALA A 62 -9.04 12.37 14.00
CA ALA A 62 -9.09 13.31 15.13
C ALA A 62 -10.18 12.95 16.18
N SER A 63 -11.15 12.13 15.78
CA SER A 63 -12.17 11.53 16.65
C SER A 63 -11.57 10.48 17.62
N ALA A 64 -10.45 9.84 17.28
CA ALA A 64 -9.79 8.84 18.10
C ALA A 64 -9.01 9.51 19.23
N THR A 65 -9.51 9.39 20.46
CA THR A 65 -8.94 10.00 21.67
C THR A 65 -8.84 8.98 22.80
N PRO A 66 -8.09 9.27 23.89
CA PRO A 66 -8.02 8.35 25.03
C PRO A 66 -9.39 8.01 25.66
N THR A 67 -10.38 8.91 25.55
CA THR A 67 -11.76 8.70 26.05
C THR A 67 -12.71 8.16 24.99
N HIS A 68 -12.37 8.27 23.71
CA HIS A 68 -13.12 7.72 22.57
C HIS A 68 -12.16 6.90 21.71
N ARG A 69 -11.89 5.67 22.16
CA ARG A 69 -10.94 4.79 21.48
C ARG A 69 -11.50 4.29 20.16
N ALA A 70 -10.63 4.16 19.17
CA ALA A 70 -10.93 3.67 17.84
C ALA A 70 -10.28 2.31 17.59
N PRO A 71 -10.84 1.46 16.72
CA PRO A 71 -10.18 0.23 16.29
C PRO A 71 -8.83 0.54 15.61
N GLY A 72 -7.87 -0.37 15.76
CA GLY A 72 -6.53 -0.25 15.22
C GLY A 72 -6.28 -1.20 14.05
N ILE A 73 -5.50 -0.78 13.05
CA ILE A 73 -5.00 -1.66 11.98
C ILE A 73 -3.48 -1.54 11.87
N LEU A 74 -2.78 -2.67 11.93
CA LEU A 74 -1.38 -2.76 11.51
C LEU A 74 -1.36 -3.11 10.02
N ALA A 75 -0.86 -2.21 9.17
CA ALA A 75 -0.75 -2.40 7.72
C ALA A 75 0.73 -2.49 7.33
N VAL A 76 1.12 -3.51 6.55
CA VAL A 76 2.54 -3.81 6.30
C VAL A 76 2.82 -4.07 4.82
N HIS A 77 3.83 -3.39 4.28
CA HIS A 77 4.23 -3.47 2.88
C HIS A 77 4.92 -4.81 2.51
N GLY A 78 5.06 -5.10 1.22
CA GLY A 78 5.80 -6.26 0.70
C GLY A 78 7.34 -6.10 0.72
N TYR A 79 8.06 -7.10 0.20
CA TYR A 79 9.53 -7.05 0.08
C TYR A 79 9.95 -5.87 -0.81
N ILE A 80 11.12 -5.27 -0.52
CA ILE A 80 11.72 -4.16 -1.28
C ILE A 80 10.88 -2.87 -1.36
N ASN A 81 9.83 -2.76 -0.53
CA ASN A 81 8.96 -1.58 -0.44
C ASN A 81 9.19 -0.81 0.87
N SER A 82 8.37 0.21 1.10
CA SER A 82 8.28 0.99 2.34
C SER A 82 6.82 1.22 2.73
N ARG A 83 6.61 1.80 3.92
CA ARG A 83 5.29 2.19 4.45
C ARG A 83 4.42 3.02 3.51
N GLU A 84 4.99 3.83 2.61
CA GLU A 84 4.24 4.62 1.62
C GLU A 84 3.51 3.75 0.58
N THR A 85 4.00 2.53 0.31
CA THR A 85 3.30 1.60 -0.59
C THR A 85 1.92 1.21 -0.04
N GLN A 86 1.74 1.25 1.29
CA GLN A 86 0.47 0.99 1.97
C GLN A 86 -0.47 2.20 2.03
N ASP A 87 -0.17 3.30 1.32
CA ASP A 87 -0.99 4.53 1.36
C ASP A 87 -2.45 4.28 0.96
N GLY A 88 -2.70 3.48 -0.09
CA GLY A 88 -4.04 3.16 -0.56
C GLY A 88 -4.93 2.55 0.53
N PHE A 89 -4.43 1.49 1.16
CA PHE A 89 -5.07 0.83 2.29
C PHE A 89 -5.18 1.77 3.50
N SER A 90 -4.08 2.44 3.87
CA SER A 90 -4.02 3.26 5.08
C SER A 90 -4.97 4.47 5.03
N ILE A 91 -5.08 5.14 3.88
CA ILE A 91 -6.02 6.23 3.67
C ILE A 91 -7.45 5.71 3.83
N GLU A 92 -7.79 4.59 3.21
CA GLU A 92 -9.18 4.10 3.23
C GLU A 92 -9.59 3.49 4.57
N PHE A 93 -8.67 2.89 5.30
CA PHE A 93 -8.86 2.49 6.69
C PHE A 93 -9.03 3.73 7.58
N ALA A 94 -8.14 4.72 7.51
CA ALA A 94 -8.25 5.90 8.37
C ALA A 94 -9.56 6.67 8.13
N ARG A 95 -10.00 6.80 6.87
CA ARG A 95 -11.30 7.42 6.55
C ARG A 95 -12.51 6.61 7.04
N ARG A 96 -12.33 5.35 7.43
CA ARG A 96 -13.34 4.48 8.07
C ARG A 96 -13.18 4.45 9.60
N GLY A 97 -12.47 5.41 10.18
CA GLY A 97 -12.36 5.58 11.63
C GLY A 97 -11.34 4.64 12.29
N TYR A 98 -10.47 3.98 11.52
CA TYR A 98 -9.40 3.16 12.07
C TYR A 98 -8.15 4.00 12.37
N VAL A 99 -7.49 3.74 13.49
CA VAL A 99 -6.10 4.18 13.71
C VAL A 99 -5.19 3.21 12.98
N VAL A 100 -4.40 3.68 12.03
CA VAL A 100 -3.58 2.81 11.16
C VAL A 100 -2.11 3.05 11.41
N LEU A 101 -1.38 1.98 11.71
CA LEU A 101 0.07 1.97 11.70
C LEU A 101 0.56 1.30 10.40
N ALA A 102 1.01 2.11 9.44
CA ALA A 102 1.73 1.62 8.27
C ALA A 102 3.21 1.46 8.63
N LEU A 103 3.63 0.22 8.88
CA LEU A 103 4.94 -0.11 9.45
C LEU A 103 5.99 -0.33 8.35
N ASP A 104 7.18 0.25 8.51
CA ASP A 104 8.38 -0.22 7.83
C ASP A 104 8.89 -1.50 8.51
N GLN A 105 9.00 -2.60 7.76
CA GLN A 105 9.58 -3.85 8.27
C GLN A 105 11.02 -3.66 8.75
N THR A 106 11.52 -4.55 9.62
CA THR A 106 12.95 -4.54 10.01
C THR A 106 13.84 -4.54 8.77
N GLY A 107 14.85 -3.68 8.75
CA GLY A 107 15.78 -3.51 7.63
C GLY A 107 15.17 -2.93 6.35
N HIS A 108 13.95 -2.38 6.39
CA HIS A 108 13.28 -1.69 5.28
C HIS A 108 12.97 -0.24 5.64
N GLY A 109 12.85 0.60 4.61
CA GLY A 109 12.55 2.03 4.77
C GLY A 109 13.49 2.69 5.78
N TYR A 110 12.92 3.19 6.87
CA TYR A 110 13.67 3.85 7.96
C TYR A 110 13.71 3.02 9.25
N SER A 111 13.22 1.78 9.23
CA SER A 111 13.37 0.85 10.34
C SER A 111 14.79 0.27 10.36
N GLY A 112 15.37 0.21 11.55
CA GLY A 112 16.65 -0.45 11.78
C GLY A 112 16.55 -1.97 11.76
N GLY A 113 17.61 -2.61 12.25
CA GLY A 113 17.69 -4.07 12.34
C GLY A 113 18.05 -4.74 11.01
N LYS A 114 18.21 -6.06 11.04
CA LYS A 114 18.46 -6.85 9.84
C LYS A 114 17.13 -7.20 9.17
N ALA A 115 17.10 -7.22 7.84
CA ALA A 115 15.93 -7.73 7.11
C ALA A 115 15.57 -9.15 7.60
N PHE A 116 14.28 -9.47 7.61
CA PHE A 116 13.72 -10.76 8.08
C PHE A 116 13.88 -11.04 9.60
N SER A 117 14.55 -10.17 10.37
CA SER A 117 14.73 -10.38 11.80
C SER A 117 13.45 -10.08 12.60
N ASN A 118 13.34 -10.66 13.80
CA ASN A 118 12.24 -10.41 14.73
C ASN A 118 10.82 -10.51 14.12
N GLY A 119 10.57 -11.55 13.30
CA GLY A 119 9.28 -11.68 12.62
C GLY A 119 8.98 -10.47 11.74
N PHE A 120 10.00 -9.96 11.04
CA PHE A 120 9.96 -8.79 10.15
C PHE A 120 9.60 -7.48 10.86
N GLY A 121 9.58 -7.45 12.20
CA GLY A 121 9.11 -6.32 13.01
C GLY A 121 7.61 -6.34 13.32
N GLY A 122 6.88 -7.36 12.87
CA GLY A 122 5.43 -7.49 13.09
C GLY A 122 5.04 -7.49 14.57
N PRO A 123 5.65 -8.33 15.43
CA PRO A 123 5.36 -8.31 16.87
C PRO A 123 5.59 -6.94 17.52
N ASP A 124 6.66 -6.22 17.14
CA ASP A 124 6.93 -4.88 17.67
C ASP A 124 5.88 -3.87 17.21
N GLY A 125 5.51 -3.90 15.93
CA GLY A 125 4.47 -3.03 15.38
C GLY A 125 3.10 -3.25 16.04
N LEU A 126 2.69 -4.50 16.22
CA LEU A 126 1.43 -4.82 16.89
C LEU A 126 1.45 -4.40 18.37
N LYS A 127 2.57 -4.62 19.07
CA LYS A 127 2.73 -4.18 20.46
C LYS A 127 2.64 -2.66 20.59
N TYR A 128 3.29 -1.92 19.68
CA TYR A 128 3.24 -0.46 19.66
C TYR A 128 1.84 0.06 19.33
N LEU A 129 1.18 -0.45 18.29
CA LEU A 129 -0.17 -0.03 17.93
C LEU A 129 -1.14 -0.19 19.12
N ARG A 130 -1.06 -1.30 19.83
CA ARG A 130 -1.89 -1.58 21.01
C ARG A 130 -1.58 -0.73 22.23
N SER A 131 -0.38 -0.14 22.32
CA SER A 131 -0.01 0.72 23.46
C SER A 131 -0.51 2.16 23.30
N LEU A 132 -0.96 2.54 22.10
CA LEU A 132 -1.48 3.87 21.83
C LEU A 132 -2.79 4.10 22.61
N PRO A 133 -2.92 5.21 23.38
CA PRO A 133 -4.04 5.40 24.30
C PRO A 133 -5.39 5.59 23.59
N MET A 134 -5.38 6.04 22.34
CA MET A 134 -6.57 6.21 21.49
C MET A 134 -6.97 4.95 20.72
N VAL A 135 -6.20 3.86 20.83
CA VAL A 135 -6.51 2.58 20.18
C VAL A 135 -7.27 1.69 21.14
N ASP A 136 -8.36 1.07 20.67
CA ASP A 136 -9.05 -0.01 21.36
C ASP A 136 -8.24 -1.32 21.18
N PRO A 137 -7.56 -1.81 22.24
CA PRO A 137 -6.76 -3.02 22.13
C PRO A 137 -7.61 -4.28 21.86
N ASP A 138 -8.93 -4.23 22.02
CA ASP A 138 -9.81 -5.35 21.70
C ASP A 138 -10.28 -5.37 20.25
N GLN A 139 -10.06 -4.29 19.49
CA GLN A 139 -10.51 -4.14 18.10
C GLN A 139 -9.32 -3.91 17.16
N ILE A 140 -8.44 -4.92 17.06
CA ILE A 140 -7.25 -4.86 16.21
C ILE A 140 -7.42 -5.72 14.95
N GLY A 141 -7.22 -5.11 13.79
CA GLY A 141 -7.05 -5.75 12.49
C GLY A 141 -5.57 -5.81 12.10
N LEU A 142 -5.25 -6.79 11.27
CA LEU A 142 -3.92 -6.97 10.70
C LEU A 142 -4.03 -7.06 9.18
N GLU A 143 -3.31 -6.23 8.45
CA GLU A 143 -3.23 -6.28 6.99
C GLU A 143 -1.76 -6.38 6.58
N GLY A 144 -1.48 -7.21 5.58
CA GLY A 144 -0.15 -7.23 5.00
C GLY A 144 -0.15 -7.73 3.57
N HIS A 145 0.58 -6.99 2.73
CA HIS A 145 0.81 -7.33 1.33
C HIS A 145 2.06 -8.19 1.16
N SER A 146 1.96 -9.30 0.44
CA SER A 146 3.11 -10.15 0.10
C SER A 146 3.92 -10.56 1.34
N MET A 147 5.20 -10.19 1.45
CA MET A 147 6.01 -10.39 2.65
C MET A 147 5.44 -9.72 3.91
N GLY A 148 4.71 -8.61 3.76
CA GLY A 148 3.97 -7.96 4.84
C GLY A 148 2.90 -8.88 5.44
N GLY A 149 2.31 -9.77 4.64
CA GLY A 149 1.42 -10.81 5.13
C GLY A 149 2.12 -11.78 6.09
N TRP A 150 3.38 -12.17 5.81
CA TRP A 150 4.18 -12.95 6.76
C TRP A 150 4.54 -12.14 8.02
N THR A 151 4.76 -10.84 7.89
CA THR A 151 4.97 -9.94 9.03
C THR A 151 3.78 -9.94 9.98
N VAL A 152 2.56 -9.74 9.46
CA VAL A 152 1.37 -9.76 10.31
C VAL A 152 1.01 -11.15 10.82
N LEU A 153 1.35 -12.22 10.09
CA LEU A 153 1.25 -13.59 10.60
C LEU A 153 2.23 -13.86 11.74
N ALA A 154 3.44 -13.30 11.69
CA ALA A 154 4.39 -13.37 12.79
C ALA A 154 3.89 -12.62 14.03
N ALA A 155 3.29 -11.45 13.84
CA ALA A 155 2.61 -10.71 14.91
C ALA A 155 1.46 -11.53 15.53
N ALA A 156 0.61 -12.11 14.68
CA ALA A 156 -0.51 -12.97 15.08
C ALA A 156 -0.05 -14.25 15.80
N ALA A 157 1.09 -14.82 15.42
CA ALA A 157 1.67 -15.99 16.08
C ALA A 157 2.27 -15.64 17.45
N ALA A 158 2.95 -14.49 17.56
CA ALA A 158 3.54 -14.03 18.81
C ALA A 158 2.49 -13.58 19.84
N MET A 159 1.35 -13.04 19.37
CA MET A 159 0.28 -12.51 20.22
C MET A 159 -1.11 -12.97 19.71
N PRO A 160 -1.47 -14.25 19.90
CA PRO A 160 -2.67 -14.87 19.29
C PRO A 160 -4.02 -14.27 19.72
N ASP A 161 -4.07 -13.64 20.89
CA ASP A 161 -5.27 -12.98 21.42
C ASP A 161 -5.27 -11.47 21.21
N ALA A 162 -4.25 -10.93 20.52
CA ALA A 162 -4.06 -9.49 20.36
C ALA A 162 -4.68 -8.91 19.08
N TYR A 163 -5.45 -9.69 18.33
CA TYR A 163 -6.13 -9.27 17.11
C TYR A 163 -7.45 -10.03 16.90
N ARG A 164 -8.32 -9.50 16.06
CA ARG A 164 -9.65 -10.06 15.77
C ARG A 164 -9.79 -10.59 14.35
N ALA A 165 -9.08 -10.01 13.40
CA ALA A 165 -9.12 -10.40 12.00
C ALA A 165 -7.84 -10.03 11.26
N ILE A 166 -7.58 -10.74 10.16
CA ILE A 166 -6.42 -10.55 9.30
C ILE A 166 -6.84 -10.53 7.83
N VAL A 167 -6.18 -9.66 7.05
CA VAL A 167 -6.20 -9.64 5.59
C VAL A 167 -4.80 -10.00 5.11
N LEU A 168 -4.71 -11.05 4.30
CA LEU A 168 -3.51 -11.38 3.55
C LEU A 168 -3.75 -10.93 2.11
N GLU A 169 -3.04 -9.89 1.69
CA GLU A 169 -3.11 -9.31 0.34
C GLU A 169 -1.94 -9.86 -0.48
N GLY A 170 -2.20 -10.58 -1.57
CA GLY A 170 -1.18 -11.23 -2.37
C GLY A 170 -0.18 -12.06 -1.54
N SER A 171 -0.63 -12.72 -0.47
CA SER A 171 0.26 -13.41 0.49
C SER A 171 -0.20 -14.85 0.79
N SER A 172 0.51 -15.54 1.69
CA SER A 172 0.16 -16.90 2.12
C SER A 172 0.61 -17.22 3.54
N THR A 173 -0.04 -18.23 4.13
CA THR A 173 0.45 -18.89 5.36
C THR A 173 1.52 -19.92 5.01
N GLY A 174 2.17 -20.51 6.02
CA GLY A 174 3.05 -21.67 5.85
C GLY A 174 4.51 -21.36 5.52
N ALA A 175 5.28 -22.44 5.39
CA ALA A 175 6.72 -22.37 5.22
C ALA A 175 7.15 -21.57 3.96
N PRO A 176 8.31 -20.90 4.00
CA PRO A 176 9.30 -20.91 5.09
C PRO A 176 9.11 -19.81 6.14
N TYR A 177 8.20 -18.85 5.92
CA TYR A 177 8.17 -17.59 6.69
C TYR A 177 6.98 -17.44 7.64
N ALA A 178 5.99 -18.33 7.59
CA ALA A 178 4.85 -18.31 8.49
C ALA A 178 4.51 -19.72 9.00
N LYS A 179 3.76 -19.76 10.11
CA LYS A 179 3.12 -21.00 10.55
C LYS A 179 2.12 -21.47 9.48
N GLU A 180 1.89 -22.78 9.40
CA GLU A 180 0.89 -23.36 8.48
C GLU A 180 -0.53 -22.92 8.85
N GLY A 181 -1.28 -22.55 7.81
CA GLY A 181 -2.68 -22.15 7.93
C GLY A 181 -3.59 -23.34 8.22
N SER A 182 -4.67 -23.08 8.93
CA SER A 182 -5.70 -24.06 9.26
C SER A 182 -7.09 -23.42 9.31
N PRO A 183 -8.17 -24.19 9.46
CA PRO A 183 -9.52 -23.64 9.59
C PRO A 183 -9.71 -22.74 10.83
N ILE A 184 -8.78 -22.82 11.79
CA ILE A 184 -8.83 -22.07 13.05
C ILE A 184 -7.67 -21.08 13.22
N TRP A 185 -6.64 -21.12 12.37
CA TRP A 185 -5.52 -20.18 12.41
C TRP A 185 -5.11 -19.70 11.01
N PRO A 186 -4.85 -18.39 10.81
CA PRO A 186 -5.02 -17.28 11.77
C PRO A 186 -6.50 -17.00 12.07
N ARG A 187 -6.79 -16.21 13.11
CA ARG A 187 -8.17 -15.85 13.48
C ARG A 187 -8.78 -14.98 12.38
N ASN A 188 -9.97 -15.34 11.89
CA ASN A 188 -10.74 -14.61 10.86
C ASN A 188 -9.88 -14.06 9.71
N LEU A 189 -9.70 -14.87 8.67
CA LEU A 189 -8.84 -14.58 7.53
C LEU A 189 -9.64 -14.21 6.28
N ALA A 190 -9.39 -13.03 5.74
CA ALA A 190 -9.61 -12.73 4.34
C ALA A 190 -8.30 -12.92 3.58
N LEU A 191 -8.34 -13.74 2.53
CA LEU A 191 -7.25 -13.86 1.57
C LEU A 191 -7.67 -13.13 0.30
N VAL A 192 -7.02 -12.03 -0.01
CA VAL A 192 -7.12 -11.38 -1.33
C VAL A 192 -5.92 -11.87 -2.12
N PHE A 193 -6.17 -12.71 -3.12
CA PHE A 193 -5.11 -13.28 -3.96
C PHE A 193 -5.49 -13.11 -5.42
N SER A 194 -4.82 -12.14 -6.04
CA SER A 194 -5.13 -11.62 -7.37
C SER A 194 -5.18 -12.70 -8.45
N HIS A 195 -6.12 -12.56 -9.40
CA HIS A 195 -6.34 -13.56 -10.45
C HIS A 195 -5.12 -13.77 -11.36
N TYR A 196 -4.30 -12.73 -11.52
CA TYR A 196 -3.05 -12.76 -12.29
C TYR A 196 -1.79 -12.68 -11.41
N ASP A 197 -1.89 -13.04 -10.13
CA ASP A 197 -0.75 -13.02 -9.21
C ASP A 197 0.36 -14.00 -9.66
N GLU A 198 1.55 -13.47 -9.82
CA GLU A 198 2.72 -14.14 -10.37
C GLU A 198 3.40 -15.10 -9.36
N PHE A 199 3.02 -15.05 -8.09
CA PHE A 199 3.64 -15.79 -6.99
C PHE A 199 2.81 -16.99 -6.52
N ALA A 200 1.77 -17.37 -7.25
CA ALA A 200 0.87 -18.48 -6.91
C ALA A 200 1.63 -19.79 -6.62
N LYS A 201 2.71 -20.07 -7.36
CA LYS A 201 3.51 -21.29 -7.20
C LYS A 201 4.21 -21.35 -5.86
N ILE A 202 4.88 -20.27 -5.48
CA ILE A 202 5.64 -20.21 -4.22
C ILE A 202 4.72 -20.06 -3.01
N MET A 203 3.58 -19.38 -3.17
CA MET A 203 2.67 -19.07 -2.07
C MET A 203 1.66 -20.18 -1.79
N TRP A 204 1.14 -20.80 -2.85
CA TRP A 204 0.02 -21.72 -2.77
C TRP A 204 0.20 -23.04 -3.51
N GLY A 205 1.38 -23.26 -4.11
CA GLY A 205 1.75 -24.53 -4.74
C GLY A 205 1.11 -24.79 -6.09
N VAL A 206 0.49 -23.79 -6.72
CA VAL A 206 -0.22 -23.91 -8.01
C VAL A 206 0.46 -23.06 -9.08
N ASP A 207 0.43 -23.49 -10.34
CA ASP A 207 1.16 -22.79 -11.41
C ASP A 207 0.53 -21.45 -11.79
N ARG A 208 -0.79 -21.32 -11.66
CA ARG A 208 -1.52 -20.07 -11.95
C ARG A 208 -2.44 -19.71 -10.78
N ALA A 209 -2.50 -18.43 -10.45
CA ALA A 209 -3.42 -17.94 -9.40
C ALA A 209 -4.89 -18.21 -9.73
N ALA A 210 -5.26 -18.27 -11.01
CA ALA A 210 -6.61 -18.65 -11.45
C ALA A 210 -7.04 -20.06 -10.99
N ASP A 211 -6.09 -21.00 -10.86
CA ASP A 211 -6.35 -22.40 -10.50
C ASP A 211 -6.33 -22.63 -8.97
N LEU A 212 -6.10 -21.57 -8.20
CA LEU A 212 -5.97 -21.61 -6.74
C LEU A 212 -7.17 -22.30 -6.06
N THR A 213 -8.37 -22.06 -6.56
CA THR A 213 -9.63 -22.55 -5.99
C THR A 213 -9.84 -24.06 -6.12
N THR A 214 -9.28 -24.68 -7.16
CA THR A 214 -9.45 -26.09 -7.48
C THR A 214 -8.22 -26.91 -7.08
N ASP A 215 -7.01 -26.36 -7.25
CA ASP A 215 -5.80 -27.18 -7.29
C ASP A 215 -4.93 -27.02 -6.04
N SER A 216 -5.07 -25.92 -5.29
CA SER A 216 -4.24 -25.68 -4.11
C SER A 216 -4.68 -26.54 -2.92
N THR A 217 -3.95 -27.63 -2.68
CA THR A 217 -4.10 -28.45 -1.47
C THR A 217 -3.83 -27.64 -0.21
N LYS A 218 -2.83 -26.74 -0.27
CA LYS A 218 -2.48 -25.84 0.83
C LYS A 218 -3.64 -24.91 1.19
N LEU A 219 -4.27 -24.25 0.21
CA LEU A 219 -5.41 -23.38 0.47
C LEU A 219 -6.62 -24.17 1.00
N LYS A 220 -6.87 -25.35 0.44
CA LYS A 220 -7.91 -26.27 0.91
C LYS A 220 -7.75 -26.65 2.38
N SER A 221 -6.52 -26.86 2.85
CA SER A 221 -6.22 -27.06 4.27
C SER A 221 -6.55 -25.84 5.13
N VAL A 222 -6.28 -24.62 4.66
CA VAL A 222 -6.65 -23.38 5.36
C VAL A 222 -8.18 -23.22 5.48
N PHE A 223 -8.93 -23.62 4.45
CA PHE A 223 -10.39 -23.54 4.42
C PHE A 223 -11.09 -24.76 5.03
N GLY A 224 -10.35 -25.85 5.30
CA GLY A 224 -10.91 -27.08 5.86
C GLY A 224 -11.84 -27.82 4.90
N THR A 225 -11.60 -27.71 3.59
CA THR A 225 -12.44 -28.32 2.56
C THR A 225 -11.62 -29.16 1.60
N LYS A 226 -12.23 -30.19 1.02
CA LYS A 226 -11.65 -30.97 -0.09
C LYS A 226 -12.13 -30.49 -1.46
N GLY A 227 -13.30 -29.85 -1.50
CA GLY A 227 -13.93 -29.34 -2.71
C GLY A 227 -13.37 -28.00 -3.16
N THR A 228 -13.88 -27.51 -4.30
CA THR A 228 -13.55 -26.20 -4.84
C THR A 228 -13.93 -25.08 -3.87
N ILE A 229 -13.01 -24.14 -3.67
CA ILE A 229 -13.26 -22.93 -2.87
C ILE A 229 -13.95 -21.91 -3.76
N MET A 230 -15.12 -21.41 -3.35
CA MET A 230 -15.83 -20.38 -4.09
C MET A 230 -15.34 -19.00 -3.65
N PRO A 231 -14.80 -18.17 -4.56
CA PRO A 231 -14.48 -16.78 -4.24
C PRO A 231 -15.71 -16.03 -3.70
N CYS A 232 -15.47 -15.04 -2.84
CA CYS A 232 -16.47 -14.22 -2.16
C CYS A 232 -17.43 -14.97 -1.21
N LYS A 233 -17.31 -16.30 -1.08
CA LYS A 233 -18.09 -17.08 -0.12
C LYS A 233 -17.43 -17.07 1.26
N LEU A 234 -18.23 -16.78 2.29
CA LEU A 234 -17.80 -16.93 3.68
C LEU A 234 -17.86 -18.40 4.10
N TYR A 235 -16.76 -18.91 4.61
CA TYR A 235 -16.65 -20.20 5.29
C TYR A 235 -16.40 -19.95 6.78
N GLY A 236 -16.82 -20.88 7.64
CA GLY A 236 -16.66 -20.73 9.10
C GLY A 236 -17.55 -19.64 9.71
N SER A 237 -17.14 -19.11 10.87
CA SER A 237 -17.89 -18.09 11.60
C SER A 237 -16.98 -16.99 12.14
N ILE A 238 -17.40 -15.71 11.96
CA ILE A 238 -16.66 -14.54 12.46
C ILE A 238 -16.63 -14.54 13.98
N SER A 239 -17.77 -14.84 14.63
CA SER A 239 -17.87 -14.86 16.09
C SER A 239 -17.03 -15.96 16.72
N ALA A 240 -16.87 -17.09 16.01
CA ALA A 240 -16.01 -18.19 16.43
C ALA A 240 -14.52 -17.96 16.12
N GLY A 241 -14.16 -16.91 15.37
CA GLY A 241 -12.77 -16.66 14.95
C GLY A 241 -12.29 -17.54 13.79
N THR A 242 -13.18 -18.32 13.18
CA THR A 242 -12.85 -19.33 12.14
C THR A 242 -13.21 -18.88 10.73
N ALA A 243 -13.62 -17.63 10.56
CA ALA A 243 -14.08 -17.15 9.27
C ALA A 243 -12.96 -17.18 8.22
N ARG A 244 -13.29 -17.64 7.01
CA ARG A 244 -12.41 -17.64 5.83
C ARG A 244 -13.16 -17.11 4.62
N VAL A 245 -12.51 -16.24 3.86
CA VAL A 245 -13.00 -15.81 2.55
C VAL A 245 -11.83 -15.64 1.60
N LEU A 246 -12.01 -16.09 0.35
CA LEU A 246 -11.08 -15.85 -0.74
C LEU A 246 -11.66 -14.78 -1.65
N TYR A 247 -10.85 -13.79 -2.01
CA TYR A 247 -11.15 -12.81 -3.06
C TYR A 247 -10.10 -12.93 -4.16
N GLN A 248 -10.52 -12.81 -5.42
CA GLN A 248 -9.63 -12.88 -6.59
C GLN A 248 -9.91 -11.70 -7.52
N PRO A 249 -9.47 -10.48 -7.15
CA PRO A 249 -9.62 -9.33 -8.02
C PRO A 249 -8.86 -9.55 -9.34
N THR A 250 -9.37 -8.94 -10.42
CA THR A 250 -8.78 -9.03 -11.76
C THR A 250 -7.59 -8.07 -11.89
N THR A 251 -6.51 -8.35 -11.17
CA THR A 251 -5.26 -7.58 -11.22
C THR A 251 -4.06 -8.50 -10.96
N THR A 252 -2.85 -7.93 -10.97
CA THR A 252 -1.58 -8.63 -10.70
C THR A 252 -1.15 -8.44 -9.24
N HIS A 253 -0.09 -9.10 -8.81
CA HIS A 253 0.44 -8.98 -7.45
C HIS A 253 0.76 -7.55 -6.99
N PRO A 254 1.50 -6.71 -7.75
CA PRO A 254 1.67 -5.29 -7.39
C PRO A 254 0.39 -4.49 -7.62
N GLY A 255 -0.50 -4.98 -8.47
CA GLY A 255 -1.77 -4.37 -8.80
C GLY A 255 -2.76 -4.29 -7.64
N ASP A 256 -2.58 -5.10 -6.59
CA ASP A 256 -3.39 -5.03 -5.36
C ASP A 256 -3.34 -3.64 -4.71
N HIS A 257 -2.17 -2.99 -4.68
CA HIS A 257 -1.98 -1.64 -4.13
C HIS A 257 -2.69 -0.53 -4.89
N ILE A 258 -3.02 -0.80 -6.16
CA ILE A 258 -3.62 0.18 -7.07
C ILE A 258 -4.98 -0.30 -7.60
N SER A 259 -5.63 -1.22 -6.89
CA SER A 259 -6.92 -1.77 -7.23
C SER A 259 -7.98 -1.36 -6.21
N THR A 260 -8.99 -0.63 -6.66
CA THR A 260 -10.14 -0.29 -5.81
C THR A 260 -10.90 -1.54 -5.38
N VAL A 261 -10.84 -2.62 -6.15
CA VAL A 261 -11.49 -3.90 -5.80
C VAL A 261 -10.73 -4.59 -4.66
N ALA A 262 -9.40 -4.68 -4.74
CA ALA A 262 -8.56 -5.30 -3.71
C ALA A 262 -8.66 -4.55 -2.37
N ILE A 263 -8.41 -3.24 -2.38
CA ILE A 263 -8.56 -2.36 -1.20
C ILE A 263 -10.01 -2.41 -0.68
N GLY A 264 -11.00 -2.47 -1.59
CA GLY A 264 -12.40 -2.63 -1.25
C GLY A 264 -12.69 -3.89 -0.43
N HIS A 265 -12.12 -5.03 -0.82
CA HIS A 265 -12.26 -6.29 -0.08
C HIS A 265 -11.65 -6.20 1.33
N ALA A 266 -10.47 -5.59 1.48
CA ALA A 266 -9.85 -5.40 2.78
C ALA A 266 -10.70 -4.50 3.71
N THR A 267 -11.22 -3.38 3.18
CA THR A 267 -12.07 -2.47 3.96
C THR A 267 -13.40 -3.10 4.38
N ASP A 268 -14.05 -3.86 3.48
CA ASP A 268 -15.29 -4.59 3.79
C ASP A 268 -15.06 -5.67 4.85
N TRP A 269 -13.93 -6.38 4.77
CA TRP A 269 -13.58 -7.41 5.74
C TRP A 269 -13.46 -6.84 7.15
N PHE A 270 -12.74 -5.74 7.33
CA PHE A 270 -12.63 -5.11 8.65
C PHE A 270 -13.95 -4.50 9.12
N ALA A 271 -14.75 -3.92 8.23
CA ALA A 271 -16.09 -3.44 8.59
C ALA A 271 -17.01 -4.54 9.14
N ARG A 272 -16.80 -5.79 8.71
CA ARG A 272 -17.58 -6.96 9.18
C ARG A 272 -17.01 -7.64 10.42
N THR A 273 -15.74 -7.42 10.74
CA THR A 273 -15.01 -8.19 11.77
C THR A 273 -14.55 -7.37 12.96
N LEU A 274 -14.44 -6.04 12.81
CA LEU A 274 -14.08 -5.10 13.87
C LEU A 274 -15.28 -4.24 14.25
N LYS A 275 -15.26 -3.71 15.48
CA LYS A 275 -16.24 -2.75 16.00
C LYS A 275 -15.59 -1.38 16.19
N GLY A 276 -16.39 -0.32 16.12
CA GLY A 276 -15.95 1.06 16.34
C GLY A 276 -15.49 1.80 15.08
N GLY A 277 -15.39 1.13 13.93
CA GLY A 277 -15.19 1.80 12.65
C GLY A 277 -16.47 2.48 12.16
N THR A 278 -16.31 3.46 11.28
CA THR A 278 -17.42 4.20 10.68
C THR A 278 -17.84 3.55 9.35
N SER A 279 -19.13 3.30 9.21
CA SER A 279 -19.68 2.64 8.02
C SER A 279 -19.49 3.50 6.78
N ARG A 280 -18.80 2.95 5.77
CA ARG A 280 -18.64 3.55 4.44
C ARG A 280 -18.60 2.43 3.40
N PRO A 281 -19.32 2.56 2.27
CA PRO A 281 -19.30 1.54 1.22
C PRO A 281 -17.88 1.25 0.73
N ALA A 282 -17.59 0.00 0.37
CA ALA A 282 -16.28 -0.36 -0.20
C ALA A 282 -15.98 0.40 -1.50
N SER A 283 -16.98 0.84 -2.25
CA SER A 283 -16.82 1.64 -3.47
C SER A 283 -16.42 3.10 -3.20
N ASP A 284 -16.59 3.60 -1.98
CA ASP A 284 -16.28 4.98 -1.61
C ASP A 284 -14.80 5.12 -1.23
N GLN A 285 -13.97 5.24 -2.27
CA GLN A 285 -12.51 5.35 -2.18
C GLN A 285 -12.03 6.61 -2.91
N ILE A 286 -10.96 7.22 -2.39
CA ILE A 286 -10.34 8.42 -2.95
C ILE A 286 -8.82 8.30 -3.09
N TRP A 287 -8.19 7.27 -2.52
CA TRP A 287 -6.72 7.13 -2.49
C TRP A 287 -6.06 7.31 -3.86
N TYR A 288 -6.71 6.87 -4.94
CA TYR A 288 -6.17 6.97 -6.31
C TYR A 288 -5.97 8.42 -6.76
N TRP A 289 -6.70 9.39 -6.19
CA TRP A 289 -6.46 10.81 -6.43
C TRP A 289 -5.11 11.27 -5.87
N LYS A 290 -4.64 10.67 -4.76
CA LYS A 290 -3.29 10.93 -4.25
C LYS A 290 -2.23 10.40 -5.21
N GLU A 291 -2.44 9.23 -5.82
CA GLU A 291 -1.50 8.69 -6.81
C GLU A 291 -1.46 9.54 -8.09
N ILE A 292 -2.62 9.96 -8.60
CA ILE A 292 -2.70 10.90 -9.73
C ILE A 292 -1.99 12.22 -9.40
N ALA A 293 -2.23 12.78 -8.21
CA ALA A 293 -1.60 14.03 -7.77
C ALA A 293 -0.07 13.91 -7.59
N THR A 294 0.39 12.75 -7.13
CA THR A 294 1.83 12.43 -7.05
C THR A 294 2.43 12.31 -8.45
N GLY A 295 1.72 11.67 -9.39
CA GLY A 295 2.12 11.61 -10.81
C GLY A 295 2.20 12.99 -11.47
N ILE A 296 1.26 13.90 -11.18
CA ILE A 296 1.33 15.30 -11.62
C ILE A 296 2.59 15.98 -11.08
N SER A 297 2.93 15.73 -9.80
CA SER A 297 4.15 16.27 -9.19
C SER A 297 5.42 15.74 -9.88
N LEU A 298 5.42 14.47 -10.29
CA LEU A 298 6.52 13.86 -11.04
C LEU A 298 6.69 14.50 -12.42
N ILE A 299 5.60 14.78 -13.14
CA ILE A 299 5.63 15.54 -14.40
C ILE A 299 6.22 16.93 -14.14
N GLY A 300 5.77 17.58 -13.06
CA GLY A 300 6.30 18.86 -12.62
C GLY A 300 7.81 18.85 -12.37
N LEU A 301 8.33 17.78 -11.74
CA LEU A 301 9.77 17.58 -11.53
C LEU A 301 10.55 17.54 -12.85
N VAL A 302 10.06 16.79 -13.84
CA VAL A 302 10.71 16.75 -15.17
C VAL A 302 10.76 18.14 -15.80
N LEU A 303 9.66 18.90 -15.75
CA LEU A 303 9.62 20.26 -16.28
C LEU A 303 10.53 21.22 -15.50
N LEU A 304 10.61 21.06 -14.17
CA LEU A 304 11.50 21.86 -13.32
C LEU A 304 12.96 21.59 -13.65
N VAL A 305 13.36 20.34 -13.85
CA VAL A 305 14.73 19.98 -14.26
C VAL A 305 15.08 20.62 -15.61
N LEU A 306 14.21 20.48 -16.61
CA LEU A 306 14.42 21.07 -17.94
C LEU A 306 14.47 22.60 -17.89
N GLY A 307 13.55 23.21 -17.13
CA GLY A 307 13.51 24.66 -16.95
C GLY A 307 14.72 25.21 -16.19
N SER A 308 15.19 24.47 -15.18
CA SER A 308 16.40 24.83 -14.43
C SER A 308 17.64 24.74 -15.31
N PHE A 309 17.73 23.71 -16.16
CA PHE A 309 18.82 23.59 -17.13
C PHE A 309 18.83 24.78 -18.11
N ASP A 310 17.67 25.16 -18.67
CA ASP A 310 17.55 26.33 -19.56
C ASP A 310 17.96 27.63 -18.86
N LEU A 311 17.59 27.80 -17.58
CA LEU A 311 18.00 28.97 -16.78
C LEU A 311 19.51 28.96 -16.47
N LEU A 312 20.08 27.81 -16.10
CA LEU A 312 21.49 27.67 -15.76
C LEU A 312 22.38 27.94 -16.96
N VAL A 313 22.13 27.33 -18.12
CA VAL A 313 22.93 27.54 -19.36
C VAL A 313 22.90 29.00 -19.83
N ARG A 314 21.89 29.77 -19.41
CA ARG A 314 21.79 31.22 -19.71
C ARG A 314 22.48 32.10 -18.67
N SER A 315 22.88 31.57 -17.53
CA SER A 315 23.59 32.31 -16.50
C SER A 315 25.09 32.44 -16.83
N ALA A 316 25.72 33.52 -16.36
CA ALA A 316 27.10 33.85 -16.70
C ALA A 316 28.12 32.69 -16.49
N PRO A 317 28.05 31.90 -15.39
CA PRO A 317 28.99 30.80 -15.18
C PRO A 317 28.92 29.68 -16.23
N PHE A 318 27.76 29.48 -16.86
CA PHE A 318 27.53 28.40 -17.83
C PHE A 318 27.32 28.90 -19.25
N ALA A 319 27.46 30.21 -19.50
CA ALA A 319 27.24 30.81 -20.81
C ALA A 319 28.15 30.19 -21.89
N GLY A 320 29.35 29.74 -21.51
CA GLY A 320 30.28 29.04 -22.41
C GLY A 320 29.82 27.65 -22.88
N LEU A 321 28.83 27.04 -22.21
CA LEU A 321 28.23 25.76 -22.62
C LEU A 321 27.08 25.92 -23.62
N ARG A 322 26.71 27.18 -23.93
CA ARG A 322 25.57 27.46 -24.81
C ARG A 322 25.93 27.15 -26.26
N GLY A 323 25.45 26.01 -26.76
CA GLY A 323 25.49 25.66 -28.17
C GLY A 323 24.21 26.07 -28.92
N SER A 324 24.31 26.15 -30.25
CA SER A 324 23.12 26.17 -31.11
C SER A 324 22.46 24.80 -31.07
N ALA A 325 21.16 24.74 -30.79
CA ALA A 325 20.42 23.48 -30.80
C ALA A 325 20.47 22.88 -32.21
N VAL A 326 21.17 21.75 -32.37
CA VAL A 326 21.15 20.97 -33.61
C VAL A 326 19.96 20.03 -33.52
N ALA A 327 18.96 20.22 -34.37
CA ALA A 327 17.82 19.33 -34.40
C ALA A 327 18.28 17.94 -34.83
N ALA A 328 17.98 16.91 -34.03
CA ALA A 328 18.28 15.52 -34.36
C ALA A 328 17.56 15.03 -35.64
N SER A 329 16.52 15.72 -36.07
CA SER A 329 15.90 15.58 -37.39
C SER A 329 15.42 16.94 -37.89
N ALA A 330 15.61 17.20 -39.18
CA ALA A 330 15.11 18.42 -39.84
C ALA A 330 13.58 18.48 -39.91
N THR A 331 12.90 17.32 -39.88
CA THR A 331 11.43 17.23 -39.93
C THR A 331 10.89 16.13 -39.02
N ARG A 332 9.69 16.37 -38.43
CA ARG A 332 8.93 15.35 -37.69
C ARG A 332 8.04 14.54 -38.65
N ASP A 333 8.71 13.91 -39.61
CA ASP A 333 8.07 13.12 -40.67
C ASP A 333 7.45 11.82 -40.14
N ARG A 334 6.86 11.02 -41.03
CA ARG A 334 6.27 9.73 -40.67
C ARG A 334 7.29 8.77 -40.05
N ARG A 335 8.55 8.81 -40.49
CA ARG A 335 9.63 7.95 -39.98
C ARG A 335 9.99 8.34 -38.55
N TRP A 336 10.15 9.63 -38.27
CA TRP A 336 10.38 10.16 -36.93
C TRP A 336 9.22 9.81 -35.99
N ARG A 337 7.96 9.98 -36.43
CA ARG A 337 6.78 9.64 -35.60
C ARG A 337 6.70 8.14 -35.30
N ARG A 338 6.98 7.29 -36.29
CA ARG A 338 7.07 5.84 -36.09
C ARG A 338 8.18 5.49 -35.12
N GLY A 339 9.37 6.07 -35.29
CA GLY A 339 10.49 5.89 -34.37
C GLY A 339 10.12 6.29 -32.95
N PHE A 340 9.58 7.51 -32.76
CA PHE A 340 9.09 8.00 -31.48
C PHE A 340 8.10 7.03 -30.82
N TRP A 341 7.06 6.59 -31.54
CA TRP A 341 6.08 5.66 -30.99
C TRP A 341 6.66 4.27 -30.71
N LEU A 342 7.57 3.78 -31.57
CA LEU A 342 8.26 2.51 -31.32
C LEU A 342 9.14 2.59 -30.07
N THR A 343 9.87 3.69 -29.84
CA THR A 343 10.68 3.87 -28.62
C THR A 343 9.81 4.04 -27.37
N LEU A 344 8.59 4.54 -27.52
CA LEU A 344 7.65 4.75 -26.41
C LEU A 344 6.82 3.49 -26.07
N LEU A 345 6.57 2.63 -27.07
CA LEU A 345 5.73 1.43 -26.94
C LEU A 345 6.53 0.12 -26.83
N VAL A 346 7.79 0.10 -27.26
CA VAL A 346 8.71 -1.01 -27.01
C VAL A 346 9.51 -0.65 -25.75
N PRO A 347 9.27 -1.31 -24.61
CA PRO A 347 10.11 -1.12 -23.44
C PRO A 347 11.55 -1.40 -23.85
N THR A 348 12.48 -0.52 -23.48
CA THR A 348 13.89 -0.91 -23.45
C THR A 348 14.01 -2.02 -22.41
N LEU A 349 14.06 -3.26 -22.90
CA LEU A 349 14.32 -4.46 -22.10
C LEU A 349 15.65 -4.34 -21.35
#